data_AF-J4UID5-F1
#
_entry.id   AF-J4UID5-F1
#
_cell.length_a   1.000
_cell.length_b   1.000
_cell.length_c   1.000
_cell.angle_alpha   90.00
_cell.angle_beta   90.00
_cell.angle_gamma   90.00
#
_symmetry.space_group_name_H-M   'P 1'
#
loop_
_entity.id
_entity.type
_entity.pdbx_description
1 polymer ?
#
loop_
_entity_poly.entity_id
_entity_poly.type
_entity_poly.pdbx_seq_one_letter_code
_entity_poly.pdbx_strand_id
1 'polypeptide(L)'
;MQLTGPKPAAWAGQVADLTLVGDIPLANITYAGNHINATSSKNSDGTTTVHIPTSLVNATTVQQVDINLGDSTYSVNMTVFPAATPQKLPEDPVWIEMFESAATGWTSSGWDFDTLDGIVEHNGTEGKQRFSRASGVVAHAQGPGRLTSPPVNLPLGRDYELRFSSHFSGSDAAVSVTFDNSTTVHRMNATESGQVRIPFTPSGPASFAFELKEGSYWLIDDVAVVRPLGNSTGPILETIDIISDIQNIPCNKWMHDSLLPGLAQIGPRATTLVINGDLVGWDGEDSWSSFSKALKPAKSYNHVISTAGNHEMFGKADEETKKRRFLAYTGMGARHNAAQEAGANGVGTIGGAGLWGEHVTASGVPLLWLASERWWQDPSSEPQYVVLSDEQFGFLARRLEYWRARSRTVLLFSHHPLPFSVSGTWTPFESRNFGTDELRFRHLLAANPHAVLVTSHSHWAIEAADQNVDHRPLVGWNSTTPTFNTGATINWYDLGDKEWQGVWKGEKAPTAIRVEVYADRVRFKALRFWNLSTTATVVNTRDVAFPAQGRLTVNAVHSAASRTAPSTGLVATMLVLCFRLLWA
;
A
#
# COMPACT_ATOMS: atom_id res chain seq x y z
N MET A 1 -8.59 -14.02 29.12
CA MET A 1 -7.46 -14.13 28.18
C MET A 1 -7.45 -12.88 27.31
N GLN A 2 -6.30 -12.22 27.17
CA GLN A 2 -6.15 -11.04 26.31
C GLN A 2 -5.03 -11.30 25.31
N LEU A 3 -5.29 -11.02 24.04
CA LEU A 3 -4.26 -10.94 23.00
C LEU A 3 -3.35 -9.76 23.32
N THR A 4 -2.05 -10.00 23.42
CA THR A 4 -1.04 -8.94 23.60
C THR A 4 -0.20 -8.72 22.35
N GLY A 5 -0.31 -9.61 21.36
CA GLY A 5 0.41 -9.55 20.10
C GLY A 5 -0.51 -9.37 18.87
N PRO A 6 0.06 -9.49 17.67
CA PRO A 6 -0.71 -9.44 16.43
C PRO A 6 -1.76 -10.55 16.36
N LYS A 7 -2.83 -10.30 15.59
CA LYS A 7 -3.80 -11.35 15.25
C LYS A 7 -3.05 -12.46 14.49
N PRO A 8 -3.21 -13.73 14.87
CA PRO A 8 -2.46 -14.83 14.26
C PRO A 8 -2.71 -14.88 12.75
N ALA A 9 -1.63 -14.95 11.98
CA ALA A 9 -1.70 -15.09 10.53
C ALA A 9 -0.57 -15.96 10.01
N ALA A 10 -0.85 -16.79 9.00
CA ALA A 10 0.14 -17.64 8.36
C ALA A 10 -0.31 -18.12 6.98
N TRP A 11 0.65 -18.61 6.19
CA TRP A 11 0.36 -19.40 4.99
C TRP A 11 -0.11 -20.82 5.39
N ALA A 12 -0.93 -21.43 4.53
CA ALA A 12 -1.37 -22.81 4.69
C ALA A 12 -0.15 -23.75 4.73
N GLY A 13 -0.12 -24.64 5.73
CA GLY A 13 0.99 -25.56 5.97
C GLY A 13 2.16 -24.95 6.75
N GLN A 14 2.08 -23.69 7.18
CA GLN A 14 3.05 -23.06 8.08
C GLN A 14 2.52 -22.98 9.52
N VAL A 15 3.19 -22.22 10.37
CA VAL A 15 2.81 -21.98 11.76
C VAL A 15 2.26 -20.57 11.89
N ALA A 16 1.12 -20.42 12.58
CA ALA A 16 0.60 -19.14 13.01
C ALA A 16 0.88 -18.95 14.49
N ASP A 17 1.45 -17.81 14.84
CA ASP A 17 1.81 -17.50 16.22
C ASP A 17 0.71 -16.71 16.92
N LEU A 18 0.42 -17.12 18.14
CA LEU A 18 -0.58 -16.53 19.03
C LEU A 18 0.06 -16.20 20.37
N THR A 19 0.24 -14.91 20.67
CA THR A 19 0.83 -14.45 21.93
C THR A 19 -0.23 -14.04 22.95
N LEU A 20 -0.14 -14.62 24.15
CA LEU A 20 -1.13 -14.51 25.21
C LEU A 20 -0.45 -14.25 26.57
N VAL A 21 -1.16 -13.59 27.48
CA VAL A 21 -0.72 -13.46 28.88
C VAL A 21 -1.03 -14.75 29.65
N GLY A 22 -0.01 -15.30 30.32
CA GLY A 22 -0.12 -16.46 31.21
C GLY A 22 0.27 -17.80 30.56
N ASP A 23 0.18 -18.87 31.36
CA ASP A 23 0.49 -20.24 30.92
C ASP A 23 -0.75 -20.89 30.29
N ILE A 24 -0.62 -21.35 29.04
CA ILE A 24 -1.71 -21.95 28.27
C ILE A 24 -1.50 -23.47 28.17
N PRO A 25 -2.40 -24.31 28.73
CA PRO A 25 -2.35 -25.76 28.53
C PRO A 25 -2.58 -26.11 27.05
N LEU A 26 -1.53 -26.54 26.35
CA LEU A 26 -1.57 -26.85 24.92
C LEU A 26 -2.60 -27.92 24.55
N ALA A 27 -2.85 -28.86 25.46
CA ALA A 27 -3.87 -29.90 25.31
C ALA A 27 -5.29 -29.34 25.12
N ASN A 28 -5.53 -28.06 25.36
CA ASN A 28 -6.86 -27.48 25.30
C ASN A 28 -7.12 -26.63 24.04
N ILE A 29 -6.18 -26.60 23.10
CA ILE A 29 -6.33 -25.86 21.84
C ILE A 29 -7.01 -26.75 20.81
N THR A 30 -8.12 -26.27 20.26
CA THR A 30 -8.97 -27.01 19.34
C THR A 30 -9.35 -26.20 18.11
N TYR A 31 -9.48 -26.87 16.96
CA TYR A 31 -10.05 -26.31 15.73
C TYR A 31 -11.15 -27.25 15.22
N ALA A 32 -12.34 -26.70 14.96
CA ALA A 32 -13.52 -27.47 14.60
C ALA A 32 -13.79 -28.67 15.53
N GLY A 33 -13.55 -28.48 16.84
CA GLY A 33 -13.71 -29.52 17.87
C GLY A 33 -12.58 -30.56 17.95
N ASN A 34 -11.56 -30.50 17.09
CA ASN A 34 -10.42 -31.41 17.13
C ASN A 34 -9.21 -30.75 17.80
N HIS A 35 -8.46 -31.51 18.60
CA HIS A 35 -7.21 -31.03 19.20
C HIS A 35 -6.17 -30.70 18.13
N ILE A 36 -5.46 -29.59 18.33
CA ILE A 36 -4.34 -29.18 17.50
C ILE A 36 -3.04 -29.47 18.25
N ASN A 37 -2.07 -30.08 17.58
CA ASN A 37 -0.73 -30.31 18.11
C ASN A 37 0.09 -29.00 18.09
N ALA A 38 -0.34 -28.00 18.86
CA ALA A 38 0.39 -26.76 19.04
C ALA A 38 1.61 -26.95 19.96
N THR A 39 2.61 -26.10 19.80
CA THR A 39 3.72 -25.96 20.75
C THR A 39 3.69 -24.57 21.38
N SER A 40 4.54 -24.30 22.38
CA SER A 40 4.65 -22.96 22.94
C SER A 40 6.07 -22.62 23.37
N SER A 41 6.35 -21.32 23.40
CA SER A 41 7.56 -20.72 23.96
C SER A 41 7.19 -19.63 24.97
N LYS A 42 7.99 -19.48 26.03
CA LYS A 42 7.84 -18.39 27.02
C LYS A 42 8.72 -17.22 26.60
N ASN A 43 8.14 -16.02 26.60
CA ASN A 43 8.84 -14.78 26.29
C ASN A 43 9.41 -14.15 27.58
N SER A 44 10.43 -13.31 27.43
CA SER A 44 11.09 -12.62 28.55
C SER A 44 10.19 -11.62 29.29
N ASP A 45 9.14 -11.14 28.63
CA ASP A 45 8.13 -10.23 29.17
C ASP A 45 7.02 -10.95 29.96
N GLY A 46 7.12 -12.28 30.13
CA GLY A 46 6.15 -13.10 30.85
C GLY A 46 4.93 -13.52 30.02
N THR A 47 4.89 -13.23 28.72
CA THR A 47 3.87 -13.77 27.80
C THR A 47 4.26 -15.17 27.28
N THR A 48 3.26 -15.91 26.79
CA THR A 48 3.46 -17.20 26.13
C THR A 48 3.06 -17.08 24.66
N THR A 49 3.95 -17.47 23.75
CA THR A 49 3.64 -17.63 22.34
C THR A 49 3.25 -19.07 22.07
N VAL A 50 2.05 -19.28 21.55
CA VAL A 50 1.52 -20.56 21.10
C VAL A 50 1.70 -20.66 19.58
N HIS A 51 2.35 -21.72 19.14
CA HIS A 51 2.66 -22.01 17.74
C HIS A 51 1.62 -22.98 17.18
N ILE A 52 0.70 -22.47 16.36
CA ILE A 52 -0.44 -23.23 15.83
C ILE A 52 -0.12 -23.73 14.40
N PRO A 53 0.02 -25.05 14.17
CA PRO A 53 0.21 -25.56 12.81
C PRO A 53 -1.07 -25.36 11.98
N THR A 54 -0.94 -24.76 10.81
CA THR A 54 -2.08 -24.48 9.92
C THR A 54 -2.41 -25.61 8.94
N SER A 55 -1.68 -26.74 9.00
CA SER A 55 -1.92 -27.91 8.14
C SER A 55 -3.29 -28.55 8.34
N LEU A 56 -3.91 -28.37 9.51
CA LEU A 56 -5.24 -28.87 9.85
C LEU A 56 -6.35 -27.84 9.63
N VAL A 57 -6.00 -26.61 9.24
CA VAL A 57 -6.91 -25.47 9.17
C VAL A 57 -7.26 -25.18 7.71
N ASN A 58 -8.56 -25.05 7.41
CA ASN A 58 -8.99 -24.72 6.07
C ASN A 58 -8.50 -23.32 5.67
N ALA A 59 -7.88 -23.22 4.50
CA ALA A 59 -7.37 -21.96 3.97
C ALA A 59 -8.51 -21.12 3.35
N THR A 60 -9.39 -20.58 4.20
CA THR A 60 -10.47 -19.68 3.78
C THR A 60 -10.52 -18.42 4.65
N THR A 61 -9.48 -17.59 4.54
CA THR A 61 -9.37 -16.14 4.89
C THR A 61 -9.63 -15.65 6.32
N VAL A 62 -10.44 -16.29 7.17
CA VAL A 62 -10.44 -16.13 8.65
C VAL A 62 -10.99 -17.42 9.24
N GLN A 63 -10.34 -17.95 10.28
CA GLN A 63 -10.65 -19.22 10.93
C GLN A 63 -10.68 -19.03 12.43
N GLN A 64 -11.67 -19.59 13.10
CA GLN A 64 -11.79 -19.51 14.55
C GLN A 64 -11.10 -20.72 15.18
N VAL A 65 -10.16 -20.46 16.10
CA VAL A 65 -9.50 -21.46 16.93
C VAL A 65 -9.97 -21.26 18.36
N ASP A 66 -10.34 -22.34 19.03
CA ASP A 66 -10.86 -22.32 20.39
C ASP A 66 -9.80 -22.79 21.38
N ILE A 67 -9.64 -22.05 22.47
CA ILE A 67 -8.75 -22.36 23.58
C ILE A 67 -9.61 -22.61 24.82
N ASN A 68 -9.65 -23.85 25.27
CA ASN A 68 -10.46 -24.24 26.42
C ASN A 68 -9.63 -24.10 27.72
N LEU A 69 -10.16 -23.45 28.75
CA LEU A 69 -9.47 -23.25 30.03
C LEU A 69 -10.46 -23.55 31.16
N GLY A 70 -10.46 -24.81 31.62
CA GLY A 70 -11.48 -25.30 32.55
C GLY A 70 -12.87 -25.26 31.89
N ASP A 71 -13.82 -24.58 32.54
CA ASP A 71 -15.19 -24.42 32.05
C ASP A 71 -15.37 -23.24 31.06
N SER A 72 -14.30 -22.55 30.71
CA SER A 72 -14.33 -21.39 29.80
C SER A 72 -13.71 -21.72 28.45
N THR A 73 -14.32 -21.25 27.36
CA THR A 73 -13.76 -21.31 26.00
C THR A 73 -13.47 -19.90 25.51
N TYR A 74 -12.24 -19.68 25.02
CA TYR A 74 -11.81 -18.44 24.39
C TYR A 74 -11.58 -18.67 22.92
N SER A 75 -12.25 -17.90 22.07
CA SER A 75 -12.12 -18.02 20.63
C SER A 75 -11.20 -16.92 20.07
N VAL A 76 -10.24 -17.33 19.25
CA VAL A 76 -9.30 -16.45 18.58
C VAL A 76 -9.45 -16.62 17.07
N ASN A 77 -9.64 -15.50 16.38
CA ASN A 77 -9.67 -15.49 14.92
C ASN A 77 -8.25 -15.43 14.37
N MET A 78 -7.94 -16.41 13.53
CA MET A 78 -6.67 -16.62 12.86
C MET A 78 -6.87 -16.51 11.36
N THR A 79 -6.00 -15.78 10.67
CA THR A 79 -6.03 -15.65 9.23
C THR A 79 -5.10 -16.67 8.59
N VAL A 80 -5.67 -17.69 7.92
CA VAL A 80 -4.88 -18.64 7.11
C VAL A 80 -5.04 -18.32 5.63
N PHE A 81 -3.93 -17.99 5.00
CA PHE A 81 -3.87 -17.73 3.56
C PHE A 81 -3.63 -19.03 2.81
N PRO A 82 -4.29 -19.25 1.67
CA PRO A 82 -3.95 -20.39 0.82
C PRO A 82 -2.49 -20.31 0.39
N ALA A 83 -1.86 -21.47 0.18
CA ALA A 83 -0.58 -21.54 -0.49
C ALA A 83 -0.78 -21.04 -1.93
N ALA A 84 -0.60 -19.75 -2.14
CA ALA A 84 -0.77 -19.10 -3.42
C ALA A 84 0.59 -18.65 -3.91
N THR A 85 0.95 -19.02 -5.13
CA THR A 85 2.00 -18.31 -5.86
C THR A 85 1.41 -16.94 -6.24
N PRO A 86 2.00 -15.82 -5.78
CA PRO A 86 1.55 -14.50 -6.19
C PRO A 86 1.50 -14.38 -7.71
N GLN A 87 0.56 -13.57 -8.21
CA GLN A 87 0.56 -13.23 -9.62
C GLN A 87 1.83 -12.42 -9.93
N LYS A 88 2.73 -12.97 -10.74
CA LYS A 88 3.99 -12.29 -11.05
C LYS A 88 3.76 -11.11 -11.99
N LEU A 89 4.00 -9.89 -11.53
CA LEU A 89 3.97 -8.68 -12.36
C LEU A 89 5.17 -8.64 -13.31
N PRO A 90 5.08 -7.94 -14.45
CA PRO A 90 6.22 -7.76 -15.36
C PRO A 90 7.50 -7.26 -14.69
N GLU A 91 7.34 -6.34 -13.72
CA GLU A 91 8.43 -5.72 -12.96
C GLU A 91 8.81 -6.50 -11.70
N ASP A 92 8.17 -7.64 -11.42
CA ASP A 92 8.60 -8.46 -10.29
C ASP A 92 10.03 -8.98 -10.51
N PRO A 93 10.82 -9.14 -9.43
CA PRO A 93 12.20 -9.58 -9.51
C PRO A 93 12.37 -10.86 -10.30
N VAL A 94 13.27 -10.85 -11.29
CA VAL A 94 13.78 -12.08 -11.92
C VAL A 94 14.88 -12.73 -11.09
N TRP A 95 15.55 -11.93 -10.26
CA TRP A 95 16.48 -12.33 -9.21
C TRP A 95 16.36 -11.36 -8.04
N ILE A 96 16.50 -11.85 -6.81
CA ILE A 96 16.40 -11.05 -5.58
C ILE A 96 17.38 -11.59 -4.54
N GLU A 97 17.98 -10.69 -3.78
CA GLU A 97 18.73 -10.94 -2.56
C GLU A 97 18.08 -10.15 -1.41
N MET A 98 17.94 -10.81 -0.26
CA MET A 98 17.28 -10.29 0.94
C MET A 98 18.16 -10.42 2.19
N PHE A 99 19.40 -10.89 2.04
CA PHE A 99 20.43 -11.04 3.08
C PHE A 99 20.07 -11.88 4.32
N GLU A 100 18.86 -12.44 4.41
CA GLU A 100 18.40 -13.33 5.50
C GLU A 100 19.33 -14.53 5.75
N SER A 101 20.03 -14.98 4.70
CA SER A 101 21.01 -16.08 4.78
C SER A 101 22.45 -15.59 5.03
N ALA A 102 22.61 -14.40 5.61
CA ALA A 102 23.89 -13.70 5.76
C ALA A 102 24.67 -13.61 4.43
N ALA A 103 23.94 -13.39 3.32
CA ALA A 103 24.48 -13.24 1.98
C ALA A 103 25.28 -14.45 1.45
N THR A 104 24.71 -15.65 1.52
CA THR A 104 25.35 -16.86 0.99
C THR A 104 25.82 -16.66 -0.46
N GLY A 105 27.15 -16.77 -0.69
CA GLY A 105 27.77 -16.60 -2.01
C GLY A 105 28.19 -15.16 -2.37
N TRP A 106 27.91 -14.18 -1.52
CA TRP A 106 28.44 -12.83 -1.66
C TRP A 106 29.87 -12.74 -1.10
N THR A 107 30.67 -11.86 -1.69
CA THR A 107 31.99 -11.50 -1.16
C THR A 107 31.90 -10.13 -0.50
N SER A 108 32.15 -10.07 0.81
CA SER A 108 32.17 -8.83 1.58
C SER A 108 33.57 -8.52 2.14
N SER A 109 33.90 -7.23 2.16
CA SER A 109 35.03 -6.66 2.88
C SER A 109 34.57 -5.34 3.47
N GLY A 110 34.56 -5.18 4.78
CA GLY A 110 34.03 -3.97 5.45
C GLY A 110 32.50 -3.81 5.34
N TRP A 111 31.79 -4.90 5.08
CA TRP A 111 30.32 -4.99 5.11
C TRP A 111 29.90 -6.12 6.03
N ASP A 112 28.91 -5.85 6.86
CA ASP A 112 28.28 -6.76 7.81
C ASP A 112 26.78 -6.90 7.53
N PHE A 113 26.13 -7.86 8.19
CA PHE A 113 24.72 -8.18 7.98
C PHE A 113 24.01 -8.29 9.33
N ASP A 114 23.01 -7.45 9.56
CA ASP A 114 22.25 -7.43 10.80
C ASP A 114 20.85 -6.82 10.54
N THR A 115 19.93 -7.01 11.46
CA THR A 115 18.64 -6.32 11.46
C THR A 115 18.81 -4.82 11.68
N LEU A 116 17.84 -4.00 11.26
CA LEU A 116 17.92 -2.55 11.51
C LEU A 116 18.09 -2.21 13.00
N ASP A 117 17.36 -2.92 13.87
CA ASP A 117 17.46 -2.72 15.31
C ASP A 117 18.86 -3.08 15.83
N GLY A 118 19.42 -4.21 15.39
CA GLY A 118 20.80 -4.59 15.72
C GLY A 118 21.83 -3.59 15.21
N ILE A 119 21.66 -3.05 14.00
CA ILE A 119 22.53 -2.00 13.46
C ILE A 119 22.47 -0.75 14.36
N VAL A 120 21.28 -0.32 14.76
CA VAL A 120 21.08 0.86 15.61
C VAL A 120 21.64 0.61 17.02
N GLU A 121 21.46 -0.58 17.58
CA GLU A 121 21.98 -0.98 18.88
C GLU A 121 23.51 -0.98 18.90
N HIS A 122 24.13 -1.61 17.90
CA HIS A 122 25.59 -1.79 17.84
C HIS A 122 26.34 -0.53 17.35
N ASN A 123 25.71 0.28 16.50
CA ASN A 123 26.38 1.37 15.77
C ASN A 123 25.77 2.75 16.00
N GLY A 124 24.80 2.86 16.91
CA GLY A 124 24.06 4.08 17.15
C GLY A 124 23.07 4.43 16.04
N THR A 125 22.19 5.37 16.37
CA THR A 125 21.14 5.90 15.51
C THR A 125 21.73 6.70 14.35
N GLU A 126 22.26 7.92 14.55
CA GLU A 126 22.91 8.76 13.50
C GLU A 126 22.15 8.82 12.14
N GLY A 127 20.83 8.64 12.18
CA GLY A 127 19.96 8.57 11.01
C GLY A 127 19.67 7.16 10.48
N LYS A 128 20.43 6.13 10.85
CA LYS A 128 20.28 4.73 10.38
C LYS A 128 18.87 4.19 10.60
N GLN A 129 18.24 4.50 11.74
CA GLN A 129 16.85 4.14 12.05
C GLN A 129 15.82 4.65 11.04
N ARG A 130 16.19 5.64 10.21
CA ARG A 130 15.32 6.26 9.19
C ARG A 130 15.23 5.43 7.92
N PHE A 131 15.87 4.25 7.87
CA PHE A 131 15.76 3.33 6.75
C PHE A 131 14.36 2.69 6.71
N SER A 132 13.42 3.45 6.15
CA SER A 132 11.98 3.20 6.05
C SER A 132 11.58 1.96 5.24
N ARG A 133 12.51 1.09 4.85
CA ARG A 133 12.26 -0.14 4.07
C ARG A 133 13.18 -1.29 4.50
N ALA A 134 13.84 -1.18 5.65
CA ALA A 134 14.63 -2.27 6.19
C ALA A 134 13.72 -3.47 6.45
N SER A 135 13.97 -4.57 5.75
CA SER A 135 13.15 -5.77 5.73
C SER A 135 13.98 -6.97 6.15
N GLY A 136 13.89 -7.32 7.44
CA GLY A 136 14.65 -8.44 7.99
C GLY A 136 16.13 -8.09 8.13
N VAL A 137 17.01 -8.83 7.46
CA VAL A 137 18.46 -8.61 7.52
C VAL A 137 18.92 -7.60 6.45
N VAL A 138 19.68 -6.60 6.89
CA VAL A 138 20.21 -5.51 6.08
C VAL A 138 21.72 -5.65 5.95
N ALA A 139 22.24 -5.46 4.73
CA ALA A 139 23.68 -5.31 4.53
C ALA A 139 24.10 -3.89 4.90
N HIS A 140 25.10 -3.73 5.75
CA HIS A 140 25.58 -2.41 6.16
C HIS A 140 27.09 -2.29 6.17
N ALA A 141 27.58 -1.07 5.95
CA ALA A 141 28.99 -0.72 6.03
C ALA A 141 29.18 0.61 6.74
N GLN A 142 30.28 0.72 7.49
CA GLN A 142 30.76 1.96 8.11
C GLN A 142 32.22 2.15 7.72
N GLY A 143 32.49 3.14 6.88
CA GLY A 143 33.79 3.35 6.28
C GLY A 143 34.06 2.47 5.06
N PRO A 144 35.33 2.33 4.66
CA PRO A 144 35.67 1.71 3.39
C PRO A 144 35.25 0.25 3.31
N GLY A 145 34.53 -0.12 2.25
CA GLY A 145 34.09 -1.49 2.07
C GLY A 145 33.62 -1.81 0.66
N ARG A 146 33.60 -3.10 0.34
CA ARG A 146 33.04 -3.64 -0.90
C ARG A 146 32.17 -4.85 -0.61
N LEU A 147 30.96 -4.85 -1.15
CA LEU A 147 30.05 -5.98 -1.17
C LEU A 147 29.80 -6.37 -2.62
N THR A 148 30.09 -7.62 -3.01
CA THR A 148 29.97 -8.09 -4.40
C THR A 148 29.09 -9.33 -4.48
N SER A 149 28.11 -9.30 -5.39
CA SER A 149 27.18 -10.41 -5.61
C SER A 149 27.87 -11.57 -6.34
N PRO A 150 27.36 -12.81 -6.20
CA PRO A 150 27.66 -13.85 -7.17
C PRO A 150 27.13 -13.45 -8.57
N PRO A 151 27.67 -14.02 -9.66
CA PRO A 151 27.14 -13.79 -11.00
C PRO A 151 25.70 -14.27 -11.14
N VAL A 152 24.84 -13.42 -11.67
CA VAL A 152 23.44 -13.68 -11.96
C VAL A 152 23.26 -13.96 -13.45
N ASN A 153 22.76 -15.14 -13.77
CA ASN A 153 22.46 -15.53 -15.14
C ASN A 153 21.14 -14.90 -15.59
N LEU A 154 21.21 -13.99 -16.56
CA LEU A 154 20.06 -13.29 -17.12
C LEU A 154 19.90 -13.64 -18.60
N PRO A 155 18.66 -13.83 -19.10
CA PRO A 155 18.42 -13.94 -20.53
C PRO A 155 18.96 -12.72 -21.30
N LEU A 156 19.77 -12.99 -22.33
CA LEU A 156 20.39 -11.94 -23.15
C LEU A 156 19.37 -11.27 -24.10
N GLY A 157 19.76 -10.10 -24.62
CA GLY A 157 18.97 -9.34 -25.61
C GLY A 157 17.75 -8.63 -25.03
N ARG A 158 17.78 -8.31 -23.73
CA ARG A 158 16.70 -7.62 -23.00
C ARG A 158 17.30 -6.60 -22.04
N ASP A 159 16.53 -5.54 -21.78
CA ASP A 159 16.89 -4.55 -20.78
C ASP A 159 16.41 -4.97 -19.40
N TYR A 160 17.23 -4.66 -18.40
CA TYR A 160 17.01 -4.92 -17.00
C TYR A 160 17.27 -3.66 -16.18
N GLU A 161 16.82 -3.69 -14.93
CA GLU A 161 17.11 -2.66 -13.95
C GLU A 161 17.53 -3.34 -12.64
N LEU A 162 18.66 -2.90 -12.09
CA LEU A 162 19.05 -3.21 -10.71
C LEU A 162 18.29 -2.23 -9.80
N ARG A 163 17.49 -2.79 -8.89
CA ARG A 163 16.78 -2.05 -7.84
C ARG A 163 17.37 -2.44 -6.50
N PHE A 164 17.46 -1.49 -5.58
CA PHE A 164 17.76 -1.79 -4.18
C PHE A 164 17.26 -0.66 -3.28
N SER A 165 16.82 -1.03 -2.09
CA SER A 165 16.52 -0.11 -1.01
C SER A 165 17.85 0.38 -0.43
N SER A 166 18.01 1.69 -0.30
CA SER A 166 19.26 2.32 0.10
C SER A 166 19.02 3.34 1.19
N HIS A 167 19.88 3.34 2.20
CA HIS A 167 20.03 4.43 3.15
C HIS A 167 21.52 4.76 3.29
N PHE A 168 21.96 5.75 2.53
CA PHE A 168 23.36 6.18 2.45
C PHE A 168 23.53 7.54 3.13
N SER A 169 24.61 7.71 3.88
CA SER A 169 25.08 9.00 4.37
C SER A 169 26.59 9.12 4.14
N GLY A 170 26.99 10.08 3.32
CA GLY A 170 28.38 10.23 2.92
C GLY A 170 28.55 11.05 1.65
N SER A 171 29.77 11.06 1.14
CA SER A 171 30.16 11.86 -0.03
C SER A 171 30.60 11.05 -1.25
N ASP A 172 30.91 9.76 -1.09
CA ASP A 172 31.35 8.90 -2.20
C ASP A 172 31.00 7.42 -1.95
N ALA A 173 29.96 6.98 -2.63
CA ALA A 173 29.61 5.58 -2.80
C ALA A 173 29.44 5.25 -4.29
N ALA A 174 29.61 3.98 -4.64
CA ALA A 174 29.44 3.51 -6.00
C ALA A 174 28.72 2.16 -6.08
N VAL A 175 27.88 2.02 -7.09
CA VAL A 175 27.33 0.74 -7.52
C VAL A 175 27.88 0.41 -8.90
N SER A 176 28.50 -0.74 -9.04
CA SER A 176 28.97 -1.24 -10.32
C SER A 176 28.11 -2.41 -10.78
N VAL A 177 27.65 -2.36 -12.03
CA VAL A 177 27.06 -3.50 -12.74
C VAL A 177 28.09 -3.99 -13.75
N THR A 178 28.61 -5.19 -13.55
CA THR A 178 29.67 -5.78 -14.37
C THR A 178 29.15 -7.01 -15.10
N PHE A 179 29.43 -7.11 -16.40
CA PHE A 179 29.16 -8.29 -17.22
C PHE A 179 30.23 -8.41 -18.32
N ASP A 180 30.69 -9.63 -18.58
CA ASP A 180 31.84 -9.93 -19.46
C ASP A 180 33.02 -8.97 -19.25
N ASN A 181 33.22 -8.02 -20.17
CA ASN A 181 34.29 -7.02 -20.18
C ASN A 181 33.76 -5.57 -20.03
N SER A 182 32.50 -5.40 -19.65
CA SER A 182 31.85 -4.09 -19.48
C SER A 182 31.51 -3.85 -18.01
N THR A 183 31.56 -2.58 -17.60
CA THR A 183 31.11 -2.16 -16.28
C THR A 183 30.44 -0.81 -16.38
N THR A 184 29.21 -0.73 -15.85
CA THR A 184 28.49 0.52 -15.63
C THR A 184 28.63 0.90 -14.16
N VAL A 185 29.10 2.12 -13.90
CA VAL A 185 29.27 2.64 -12.53
C VAL A 185 28.27 3.76 -12.27
N HIS A 186 27.47 3.60 -11.23
CA HIS A 186 26.58 4.62 -10.71
C HIS A 186 27.18 5.19 -9.42
N ARG A 187 27.41 6.50 -9.36
CA ARG A 187 27.99 7.18 -8.19
C ARG A 187 26.90 7.85 -7.38
N MET A 188 26.97 7.69 -6.06
CA MET A 188 26.08 8.32 -5.09
C MET A 188 26.89 9.31 -4.25
N ASN A 189 26.40 10.55 -4.14
CA ASN A 189 27.15 11.68 -3.56
C ASN A 189 26.31 12.55 -2.61
N ALA A 190 25.14 12.06 -2.18
CA ALA A 190 24.27 12.76 -1.25
C ALA A 190 23.63 11.75 -0.29
N THR A 191 23.27 12.21 0.92
CA THR A 191 22.48 11.41 1.85
C THR A 191 21.13 11.11 1.23
N GLU A 192 20.86 9.83 0.98
CA GLU A 192 19.64 9.40 0.29
C GLU A 192 19.05 8.17 0.99
N SER A 193 17.83 8.32 1.50
CA SER A 193 16.94 7.20 1.82
C SER A 193 16.02 6.98 0.63
N GLY A 194 16.37 6.07 -0.27
CA GLY A 194 15.67 5.92 -1.56
C GLY A 194 15.64 4.48 -2.05
N GLN A 195 14.90 4.26 -3.13
CA GLN A 195 15.01 3.04 -3.92
C GLN A 195 15.75 3.36 -5.22
N VAL A 196 17.02 2.97 -5.26
CA VAL A 196 17.90 3.28 -6.39
C VAL A 196 17.57 2.34 -7.54
N ARG A 197 17.64 2.86 -8.77
CA ARG A 197 17.26 2.18 -10.01
C ARG A 197 18.34 2.39 -11.08
N ILE A 198 19.03 1.32 -11.47
CA ILE A 198 20.16 1.38 -12.41
C ILE A 198 19.82 0.51 -13.64
N PRO A 199 19.54 1.12 -14.80
CA PRO A 199 19.27 0.36 -16.02
C PRO A 199 20.55 -0.28 -16.58
N PHE A 200 20.44 -1.48 -17.13
CA PHE A 200 21.53 -2.18 -17.81
C PHE A 200 21.02 -3.22 -18.83
N THR A 201 21.86 -3.56 -19.80
CA THR A 201 21.60 -4.61 -20.79
C THR A 201 22.75 -5.61 -20.73
N PRO A 202 22.53 -6.83 -20.17
CA PRO A 202 23.61 -7.80 -19.99
C PRO A 202 24.05 -8.40 -21.33
N SER A 203 25.37 -8.54 -21.51
CA SER A 203 25.97 -9.38 -22.58
C SER A 203 26.36 -10.79 -22.10
N GLY A 204 26.33 -11.01 -20.79
CA GLY A 204 26.66 -12.26 -20.10
C GLY A 204 26.14 -12.26 -18.67
N PRO A 205 26.62 -13.17 -17.79
CA PRO A 205 26.28 -13.14 -16.37
C PRO A 205 26.65 -11.79 -15.74
N ALA A 206 25.72 -11.22 -14.98
CA ALA A 206 25.90 -9.91 -14.35
C ALA A 206 26.28 -10.05 -12.88
N SER A 207 27.26 -9.28 -12.41
CA SER A 207 27.60 -9.16 -10.99
C SER A 207 27.44 -7.71 -10.54
N PHE A 208 27.05 -7.52 -9.29
CA PHE A 208 26.78 -6.22 -8.70
C PHE A 208 27.75 -5.96 -7.57
N ALA A 209 28.36 -4.77 -7.53
CA ALA A 209 29.26 -4.40 -6.45
C ALA A 209 28.87 -3.05 -5.83
N PHE A 210 28.80 -3.01 -4.52
CA PHE A 210 28.55 -1.82 -3.71
C PHE A 210 29.84 -1.44 -3.01
N GLU A 211 30.34 -0.25 -3.33
CA GLU A 211 31.61 0.28 -2.82
C GLU A 211 31.34 1.52 -1.98
N LEU A 212 31.87 1.52 -0.76
CA LEU A 212 31.81 2.63 0.17
C LEU A 212 33.24 3.13 0.46
N LYS A 213 33.41 4.44 0.59
CA LYS A 213 34.69 5.06 1.01
C LYS A 213 34.65 5.50 2.47
N GLU A 214 35.80 5.98 2.94
CA GLU A 214 35.98 6.44 4.32
C GLU A 214 35.03 7.60 4.69
N GLY A 215 34.65 7.66 5.97
CA GLY A 215 33.82 8.75 6.51
C GLY A 215 32.34 8.70 6.13
N SER A 216 31.85 7.56 5.64
CA SER A 216 30.46 7.36 5.21
C SER A 216 29.87 6.08 5.83
N TYR A 217 28.55 5.98 5.91
CA TYR A 217 27.84 4.72 6.18
C TYR A 217 26.83 4.43 5.08
N TRP A 218 26.51 3.15 4.91
CA TRP A 218 25.52 2.71 3.93
C TRP A 218 24.79 1.47 4.41
N LEU A 219 23.46 1.49 4.32
CA LEU A 219 22.58 0.35 4.53
C LEU A 219 21.91 0.01 3.19
N ILE A 220 21.87 -1.27 2.86
CA ILE A 220 21.32 -1.81 1.61
C ILE A 220 20.44 -3.01 1.91
N ASP A 221 19.29 -3.05 1.25
CA ASP A 221 18.36 -4.17 1.29
C ASP A 221 17.58 -4.26 -0.04
N ASP A 222 16.71 -5.26 -0.20
CA ASP A 222 15.84 -5.47 -1.36
C ASP A 222 16.59 -5.48 -2.71
N VAL A 223 17.79 -6.06 -2.77
CA VAL A 223 18.57 -6.03 -4.00
C VAL A 223 17.91 -6.94 -5.03
N ALA A 224 17.39 -6.36 -6.10
CA ALA A 224 16.62 -7.07 -7.10
C ALA A 224 17.03 -6.70 -8.51
N VAL A 225 17.04 -7.69 -9.40
CA VAL A 225 17.07 -7.46 -10.85
C VAL A 225 15.65 -7.63 -11.35
N VAL A 226 15.13 -6.63 -12.02
CA VAL A 226 13.78 -6.64 -12.58
C VAL A 226 13.81 -6.44 -14.09
N ARG A 227 12.70 -6.76 -14.75
CA ARG A 227 12.44 -6.29 -16.11
C ARG A 227 11.62 -5.01 -16.04
N PRO A 228 12.19 -3.85 -16.40
CA PRO A 228 11.45 -2.60 -16.34
C PRO A 228 10.29 -2.62 -17.33
N LEU A 229 9.26 -1.82 -17.05
CA LEU A 229 8.24 -1.53 -18.05
C LEU A 229 8.86 -0.79 -19.24
N GLY A 230 8.54 -1.22 -20.46
CA GLY A 230 8.85 -0.43 -21.66
C GLY A 230 8.08 0.89 -21.68
N ASN A 231 8.43 1.77 -22.62
CA ASN A 231 7.75 3.07 -22.79
C ASN A 231 6.24 2.92 -23.00
N SER A 232 5.44 3.75 -22.32
CA SER A 232 4.00 3.85 -22.60
C SER A 232 3.78 4.53 -23.95
N THR A 233 3.00 3.89 -24.82
CA THR A 233 2.69 4.39 -26.18
C THR A 233 1.19 4.53 -26.45
N GLY A 234 0.33 4.12 -25.51
CA GLY A 234 -1.13 4.16 -25.65
C GLY A 234 -1.75 5.48 -25.15
N PRO A 235 -3.01 5.78 -25.53
CA PRO A 235 -3.73 6.91 -24.97
C PRO A 235 -4.07 6.67 -23.49
N ILE A 236 -4.27 7.77 -22.75
CA ILE A 236 -4.87 7.73 -21.41
C ILE A 236 -6.35 7.35 -21.57
N LEU A 237 -6.76 6.27 -20.92
CA LEU A 237 -8.14 5.75 -20.93
C LEU A 237 -9.03 6.45 -19.89
N GLU A 238 -8.45 6.81 -18.75
CA GLU A 238 -9.13 7.48 -17.65
C GLU A 238 -8.11 8.17 -16.74
N THR A 239 -8.53 9.21 -16.02
CA THR A 239 -7.72 9.88 -14.99
C THR A 239 -8.46 9.85 -13.65
N ILE A 240 -7.73 9.62 -12.57
CA ILE A 240 -8.21 9.64 -11.18
C ILE A 240 -7.34 10.62 -10.40
N ASP A 241 -7.94 11.50 -9.60
CA ASP A 241 -7.22 12.37 -8.69
C ASP A 241 -7.34 11.86 -7.26
N ILE A 242 -6.26 11.99 -6.49
CA ILE A 242 -6.15 11.54 -5.11
C ILE A 242 -5.56 12.69 -4.29
N ILE A 243 -6.23 13.06 -3.20
CA ILE A 243 -5.79 14.06 -2.24
C ILE A 243 -5.94 13.50 -0.82
N SER A 244 -5.28 14.11 0.17
CA SER A 244 -5.41 13.72 1.57
C SER A 244 -5.03 14.88 2.50
N ASP A 245 -5.32 14.70 3.80
CA ASP A 245 -4.79 15.52 4.89
C ASP A 245 -5.08 17.01 4.67
N ILE A 246 -6.35 17.31 4.46
CA ILE A 246 -6.88 18.66 4.23
C ILE A 246 -6.91 19.39 5.56
N GLN A 247 -7.66 18.82 6.52
CA GLN A 247 -7.64 19.18 7.94
C GLN A 247 -7.89 20.66 8.31
N ASN A 248 -9.08 21.12 7.93
CA ASN A 248 -9.79 22.32 8.40
C ASN A 248 -9.28 23.68 7.86
N ILE A 249 -9.76 24.80 8.41
CA ILE A 249 -9.37 26.17 8.04
C ILE A 249 -7.97 26.44 8.61
N PRO A 250 -7.02 27.01 7.81
CA PRO A 250 -7.20 27.60 6.48
C PRO A 250 -7.12 26.63 5.29
N CYS A 251 -6.74 25.39 5.48
CA CYS A 251 -6.46 24.40 4.43
C CYS A 251 -7.66 24.06 3.54
N ASN A 252 -8.87 24.11 4.08
CA ASN A 252 -10.12 24.06 3.31
C ASN A 252 -10.13 25.10 2.17
N LYS A 253 -9.60 26.32 2.43
CA LYS A 253 -9.47 27.36 1.41
C LYS A 253 -8.41 26.98 0.37
N TRP A 254 -7.31 26.36 0.78
CA TRP A 254 -6.25 25.91 -0.14
C TRP A 254 -6.76 24.81 -1.07
N MET A 255 -7.54 23.87 -0.55
CA MET A 255 -8.22 22.87 -1.36
C MET A 255 -9.16 23.53 -2.38
N HIS A 256 -10.03 24.44 -1.92
CA HIS A 256 -11.05 25.09 -2.75
C HIS A 256 -10.47 26.00 -3.83
N ASP A 257 -9.48 26.83 -3.50
CA ASP A 257 -9.00 27.91 -4.37
C ASP A 257 -7.78 27.54 -5.22
N SER A 258 -7.01 26.53 -4.80
CA SER A 258 -5.74 26.15 -5.44
C SER A 258 -5.77 24.71 -5.94
N LEU A 259 -5.92 23.74 -5.04
CA LEU A 259 -5.76 22.31 -5.34
C LEU A 259 -6.79 21.80 -6.36
N LEU A 260 -8.08 21.92 -6.06
CA LEU A 260 -9.14 21.39 -6.93
C LEU A 260 -9.22 22.14 -8.28
N PRO A 261 -9.14 23.49 -8.33
CA PRO A 261 -9.08 24.19 -9.61
C PRO A 261 -7.82 23.84 -10.42
N GLY A 262 -6.68 23.67 -9.76
CA GLY A 262 -5.43 23.30 -10.43
C GLY A 262 -5.47 21.89 -11.02
N LEU A 263 -6.00 20.92 -10.28
CA LEU A 263 -6.26 19.57 -10.82
C LEU A 263 -7.19 19.62 -12.04
N ALA A 264 -8.23 20.46 -12.02
CA ALA A 264 -9.15 20.60 -13.15
C ALA A 264 -8.50 21.19 -14.42
N GLN A 265 -7.36 21.89 -14.31
CA GLN A 265 -6.62 22.44 -15.45
C GLN A 265 -5.70 21.41 -16.13
N ILE A 266 -5.35 20.33 -15.43
CA ILE A 266 -4.50 19.29 -15.99
C ILE A 266 -5.39 18.34 -16.81
N GLY A 267 -5.08 18.16 -18.09
CA GLY A 267 -5.81 17.24 -18.99
C GLY A 267 -5.15 15.85 -19.08
N PRO A 268 -5.91 14.79 -19.40
CA PRO A 268 -7.38 14.72 -19.44
C PRO A 268 -8.01 14.86 -18.07
N ARG A 269 -9.24 15.40 -18.02
CA ARG A 269 -9.99 15.63 -16.76
C ARG A 269 -10.25 14.31 -16.05
N ALA A 270 -10.01 14.29 -14.74
CA ALA A 270 -10.33 13.14 -13.91
C ALA A 270 -11.84 12.96 -13.71
N THR A 271 -12.28 11.70 -13.73
CA THR A 271 -13.67 11.29 -13.50
C THR A 271 -13.95 11.00 -12.03
N THR A 272 -12.91 10.62 -11.29
CA THR A 272 -12.98 10.19 -9.90
C THR A 272 -11.99 10.97 -9.04
N LEU A 273 -12.45 11.47 -7.89
CA LEU A 273 -11.64 12.03 -6.82
C LEU A 273 -11.67 11.06 -5.63
N VAL A 274 -10.49 10.70 -5.12
CA VAL A 274 -10.34 10.00 -3.84
C VAL A 274 -9.76 10.96 -2.82
N ILE A 275 -10.39 11.06 -1.65
CA ILE A 275 -9.92 11.84 -0.50
C ILE A 275 -9.53 10.86 0.59
N ASN A 276 -8.24 10.59 0.75
CA ASN A 276 -7.72 9.45 1.51
C ASN A 276 -7.49 9.73 2.99
N GLY A 277 -8.52 10.20 3.70
CA GLY A 277 -8.50 10.41 5.14
C GLY A 277 -8.06 11.81 5.55
N ASP A 278 -8.32 12.14 6.82
CA ASP A 278 -7.97 13.43 7.42
C ASP A 278 -8.54 14.62 6.62
N LEU A 279 -9.85 14.53 6.38
CA LEU A 279 -10.68 15.53 5.72
C LEU A 279 -10.87 16.76 6.63
N VAL A 280 -11.09 16.49 7.91
CA VAL A 280 -11.37 17.49 8.95
C VAL A 280 -10.30 17.46 10.03
N GLY A 281 -10.14 18.59 10.75
CA GLY A 281 -9.19 18.67 11.87
C GLY A 281 -9.63 17.92 13.13
N TRP A 282 -10.95 17.75 13.27
CA TRP A 282 -11.66 17.08 14.36
C TRP A 282 -13.13 16.89 13.96
N ASP A 283 -13.85 15.97 14.61
CA ASP A 283 -15.29 15.70 14.40
C ASP A 283 -16.19 16.78 15.01
N GLY A 284 -16.27 17.90 14.29
CA GLY A 284 -17.11 19.05 14.61
C GLY A 284 -18.07 19.39 13.49
N GLU A 285 -19.29 19.79 13.80
CA GLU A 285 -20.26 20.20 12.79
C GLU A 285 -19.79 21.42 11.98
N ASP A 286 -19.08 22.35 12.62
CA ASP A 286 -18.45 23.51 11.97
C ASP A 286 -17.29 23.10 11.06
N SER A 287 -16.48 22.14 11.51
CA SER A 287 -15.37 21.53 10.76
C SER A 287 -15.90 20.84 9.49
N TRP A 288 -16.91 19.99 9.64
CA TRP A 288 -17.59 19.29 8.54
C TRP A 288 -18.34 20.24 7.59
N SER A 289 -19.01 21.26 8.13
CA SER A 289 -19.69 22.29 7.33
C SER A 289 -18.69 23.08 6.48
N SER A 290 -17.53 23.42 7.05
CA SER A 290 -16.46 24.13 6.35
C SER A 290 -15.84 23.26 5.26
N PHE A 291 -15.55 21.99 5.56
CA PHE A 291 -15.09 21.01 4.57
C PHE A 291 -16.08 20.86 3.40
N SER A 292 -17.38 20.68 3.70
CA SER A 292 -18.42 20.51 2.68
C SER A 292 -18.56 21.74 1.77
N LYS A 293 -18.38 22.94 2.31
CA LYS A 293 -18.36 24.18 1.52
C LYS A 293 -17.13 24.23 0.61
N ALA A 294 -15.97 23.86 1.13
CA ALA A 294 -14.71 23.84 0.39
C ALA A 294 -14.68 22.76 -0.71
N LEU A 295 -15.41 21.66 -0.55
CA LEU A 295 -15.47 20.56 -1.51
C LEU A 295 -16.33 20.87 -2.75
N LYS A 296 -17.06 22.00 -2.78
CA LYS A 296 -17.95 22.35 -3.92
C LYS A 296 -17.31 22.25 -5.32
N PRO A 297 -16.04 22.65 -5.55
CA PRO A 297 -15.40 22.47 -6.85
C PRO A 297 -15.30 21.00 -7.31
N ALA A 298 -15.30 20.05 -6.35
CA ALA A 298 -15.28 18.61 -6.63
C ALA A 298 -16.61 18.06 -7.20
N LYS A 299 -17.68 18.87 -7.28
CA LYS A 299 -18.91 18.50 -8.00
C LYS A 299 -18.70 18.21 -9.49
N SER A 300 -17.53 18.56 -10.00
CA SER A 300 -17.15 18.31 -11.38
C SER A 300 -16.53 16.93 -11.64
N TYR A 301 -16.27 16.15 -10.59
CA TYR A 301 -15.99 14.73 -10.69
C TYR A 301 -17.31 13.95 -10.70
N ASN A 302 -17.34 12.82 -11.41
CA ASN A 302 -18.49 11.91 -11.41
C ASN A 302 -18.61 11.17 -10.07
N HIS A 303 -17.46 10.86 -9.47
CA HIS A 303 -17.38 10.14 -8.23
C HIS A 303 -16.41 10.83 -7.27
N VAL A 304 -16.86 11.01 -6.02
CA VAL A 304 -15.99 11.34 -4.89
C VAL A 304 -16.04 10.15 -3.94
N ILE A 305 -14.88 9.64 -3.57
CA ILE A 305 -14.70 8.55 -2.60
C ILE A 305 -13.90 9.12 -1.45
N SER A 306 -14.39 8.96 -0.22
CA SER A 306 -13.71 9.44 0.98
C SER A 306 -13.44 8.29 1.91
N THR A 307 -12.23 8.25 2.46
CA THR A 307 -11.85 7.37 3.56
C THR A 307 -11.71 8.19 4.84
N ALA A 308 -11.75 7.55 6.00
CA ALA A 308 -11.52 8.23 7.26
C ALA A 308 -10.07 7.99 7.71
N GLY A 309 -9.44 9.04 8.20
CA GLY A 309 -8.20 9.04 8.96
C GLY A 309 -8.46 9.17 10.46
N ASN A 310 -7.41 9.43 11.23
CA ASN A 310 -7.51 9.54 12.68
C ASN A 310 -8.19 10.85 13.13
N HIS A 311 -8.15 11.92 12.34
CA HIS A 311 -8.75 13.18 12.76
C HIS A 311 -10.27 13.22 12.69
N GLU A 312 -10.87 12.38 11.85
CA GLU A 312 -12.30 12.09 11.93
C GLU A 312 -12.69 11.45 13.28
N MET A 313 -11.74 10.86 14.02
CA MET A 313 -11.97 10.26 15.34
C MET A 313 -11.79 11.26 16.48
N PHE A 314 -11.17 12.43 16.24
CA PHE A 314 -10.94 13.41 17.30
C PHE A 314 -12.21 14.19 17.64
N GLY A 315 -12.31 14.67 18.88
CA GLY A 315 -13.46 15.41 19.38
C GLY A 315 -14.24 14.66 20.47
N LYS A 316 -15.20 15.37 21.06
CA LYS A 316 -15.92 14.95 22.28
C LYS A 316 -17.12 14.04 22.03
N ALA A 317 -17.56 13.89 20.78
CA ALA A 317 -18.68 13.04 20.45
C ALA A 317 -18.34 11.56 20.64
N ASP A 318 -19.37 10.74 20.86
CA ASP A 318 -19.23 9.28 20.85
C ASP A 318 -18.90 8.75 19.44
N GLU A 319 -18.43 7.50 19.39
CA GLU A 319 -18.02 6.80 18.18
C GLU A 319 -19.11 6.73 17.10
N GLU A 320 -20.35 6.40 17.47
CA GLU A 320 -21.45 6.28 16.52
C GLU A 320 -21.83 7.64 15.94
N THR A 321 -21.79 8.70 16.75
CA THR A 321 -21.99 10.07 16.28
C THR A 321 -20.92 10.50 15.27
N LYS A 322 -19.64 10.22 15.54
CA LYS A 322 -18.52 10.54 14.65
C LYS A 322 -18.66 9.80 13.31
N LYS A 323 -18.87 8.48 13.37
CA LYS A 323 -19.10 7.64 12.18
C LYS A 323 -20.29 8.14 11.36
N ARG A 324 -21.43 8.43 12.00
CA ARG A 324 -22.63 8.95 11.31
C ARG A 324 -22.35 10.28 10.62
N ARG A 325 -21.62 11.20 11.25
CA ARG A 325 -21.24 12.49 10.65
C ARG A 325 -20.34 12.29 9.44
N PHE A 326 -19.28 11.50 9.56
CA PHE A 326 -18.42 11.15 8.43
C PHE A 326 -19.25 10.63 7.24
N LEU A 327 -20.08 9.62 7.47
CA LEU A 327 -20.90 9.01 6.41
C LEU A 327 -21.89 9.99 5.77
N ALA A 328 -22.47 10.91 6.55
CA ALA A 328 -23.43 11.91 6.08
C ALA A 328 -22.75 13.03 5.27
N TYR A 329 -21.66 13.60 5.77
CA TYR A 329 -20.99 14.74 5.14
C TYR A 329 -20.17 14.35 3.90
N THR A 330 -19.66 13.11 3.84
CA THR A 330 -18.95 12.59 2.67
C THR A 330 -19.87 11.95 1.63
N GLY A 331 -21.11 11.63 2.01
CA GLY A 331 -22.06 10.90 1.16
C GLY A 331 -21.76 9.39 1.06
N MET A 332 -20.78 8.87 1.79
CA MET A 332 -20.42 7.45 1.75
C MET A 332 -21.54 6.54 2.28
N GLY A 333 -22.36 7.02 3.22
CA GLY A 333 -23.55 6.29 3.68
C GLY A 333 -24.62 6.16 2.60
N ALA A 334 -24.87 7.24 1.85
CA ALA A 334 -25.79 7.20 0.71
C ALA A 334 -25.26 6.28 -0.41
N ARG A 335 -23.94 6.29 -0.64
CA ARG A 335 -23.28 5.39 -1.58
C ARG A 335 -23.45 3.92 -1.18
N HIS A 336 -23.28 3.60 0.10
CA HIS A 336 -23.54 2.27 0.64
C HIS A 336 -24.97 1.83 0.36
N ASN A 337 -25.97 2.65 0.73
CA ASN A 337 -27.38 2.34 0.52
C ASN A 337 -27.69 2.08 -0.96
N ALA A 338 -27.20 2.93 -1.87
CA ALA A 338 -27.38 2.75 -3.31
C ALA A 338 -26.76 1.45 -3.83
N ALA A 339 -25.60 1.04 -3.30
CA ALA A 339 -24.98 -0.24 -3.64
C ALA A 339 -25.80 -1.44 -3.12
N GLN A 340 -26.37 -1.34 -1.91
CA GLN A 340 -27.27 -2.38 -1.37
C GLN A 340 -28.54 -2.52 -2.22
N GLU A 341 -29.14 -1.41 -2.66
CA GLU A 341 -30.32 -1.39 -3.53
C GLU A 341 -30.04 -1.97 -4.92
N ALA A 342 -28.85 -1.71 -5.48
CA ALA A 342 -28.46 -2.21 -6.80
C ALA A 342 -28.11 -3.71 -6.81
N GLY A 343 -27.88 -4.32 -5.65
CA GLY A 343 -27.56 -5.74 -5.48
C GLY A 343 -26.27 -6.16 -6.21
N ALA A 344 -26.13 -7.45 -6.52
CA ALA A 344 -24.93 -8.01 -7.15
C ALA A 344 -24.59 -7.43 -8.54
N ASN A 345 -25.49 -6.63 -9.13
CA ASN A 345 -25.39 -6.12 -10.49
C ASN A 345 -25.07 -4.61 -10.57
N GLY A 346 -24.91 -3.88 -9.46
CA GLY A 346 -24.59 -2.46 -9.50
C GLY A 346 -23.74 -1.93 -8.34
N VAL A 347 -22.92 -0.93 -8.66
CA VAL A 347 -22.11 -0.07 -7.77
C VAL A 347 -21.24 -0.79 -6.74
N GLY A 348 -20.37 -1.70 -7.19
CA GLY A 348 -19.33 -2.30 -6.33
C GLY A 348 -19.88 -3.04 -5.11
N THR A 349 -19.03 -3.39 -4.16
CA THR A 349 -19.46 -3.99 -2.89
C THR A 349 -19.00 -3.07 -1.77
N ILE A 350 -19.94 -2.54 -0.99
CA ILE A 350 -19.68 -1.56 0.07
C ILE A 350 -20.25 -2.11 1.38
N GLY A 351 -19.42 -2.21 2.41
CA GLY A 351 -19.82 -2.64 3.75
C GLY A 351 -19.44 -1.64 4.83
N GLY A 352 -19.63 -2.03 6.09
CA GLY A 352 -19.40 -1.14 7.24
C GLY A 352 -20.21 0.16 7.18
N ALA A 353 -21.41 0.13 6.58
CA ALA A 353 -22.25 1.29 6.29
C ALA A 353 -21.61 2.37 5.39
N GLY A 354 -20.53 2.05 4.66
CA GLY A 354 -19.80 2.98 3.79
C GLY A 354 -18.35 3.22 4.21
N LEU A 355 -17.93 2.73 5.39
CA LEU A 355 -16.56 2.87 5.89
C LEU A 355 -15.53 2.16 5.00
N TRP A 356 -15.92 1.09 4.33
CA TRP A 356 -15.07 0.33 3.42
C TRP A 356 -15.87 -0.21 2.25
N GLY A 357 -15.18 -0.42 1.14
CA GLY A 357 -15.86 -0.88 -0.06
C GLY A 357 -15.01 -0.82 -1.31
N GLU A 358 -15.72 -0.93 -2.43
CA GLU A 358 -15.14 -0.95 -3.75
C GLU A 358 -15.91 -0.04 -4.71
N HIS A 359 -15.17 0.62 -5.59
CA HIS A 359 -15.69 1.25 -6.78
C HIS A 359 -14.85 0.83 -7.98
N VAL A 360 -15.48 0.35 -9.05
CA VAL A 360 -14.80 0.06 -10.30
C VAL A 360 -14.99 1.26 -11.21
N THR A 361 -13.89 1.84 -11.68
CA THR A 361 -13.93 3.00 -12.58
C THR A 361 -14.46 2.63 -13.97
N ALA A 362 -14.73 3.63 -14.82
CA ALA A 362 -15.28 3.38 -16.16
C ALA A 362 -14.32 2.57 -17.05
N SER A 363 -13.01 2.74 -16.86
CA SER A 363 -11.98 1.94 -17.53
C SER A 363 -11.80 0.55 -16.93
N GLY A 364 -12.43 0.24 -15.80
CA GLY A 364 -12.38 -1.09 -15.18
C GLY A 364 -11.29 -1.26 -14.13
N VAL A 365 -10.72 -0.17 -13.60
CA VAL A 365 -9.76 -0.21 -12.49
C VAL A 365 -10.52 -0.28 -11.16
N PRO A 366 -10.29 -1.29 -10.30
CA PRO A 366 -10.92 -1.34 -8.98
C PRO A 366 -10.21 -0.41 -8.00
N LEU A 367 -11.01 0.41 -7.32
CA LEU A 367 -10.63 1.26 -6.19
C LEU A 367 -11.23 0.64 -4.93
N LEU A 368 -10.39 0.06 -4.08
CA LEU A 368 -10.77 -0.52 -2.80
C LEU A 368 -10.36 0.43 -1.69
N TRP A 369 -11.27 0.76 -0.78
CA TRP A 369 -10.93 1.59 0.37
C TRP A 369 -11.26 0.92 1.69
N LEU A 370 -10.46 1.25 2.69
CA LEU A 370 -10.71 0.94 4.08
C LEU A 370 -10.72 2.21 4.93
N ALA A 371 -11.47 2.14 6.02
CA ALA A 371 -11.40 3.08 7.13
C ALA A 371 -11.37 2.25 8.41
N SER A 372 -10.77 2.79 9.46
CA SER A 372 -10.79 2.11 10.76
C SER A 372 -12.22 1.99 11.28
N GLU A 373 -12.54 0.84 11.85
CA GLU A 373 -13.86 0.54 12.38
C GLU A 373 -13.97 0.83 13.87
N ARG A 374 -12.90 1.32 14.50
CA ARG A 374 -12.89 1.77 15.90
C ARG A 374 -12.51 3.24 16.00
N TRP A 375 -13.39 4.04 16.59
CA TRP A 375 -13.27 5.49 16.65
C TRP A 375 -12.95 5.93 18.08
N TRP A 376 -11.66 6.04 18.33
CA TRP A 376 -11.05 6.15 19.66
C TRP A 376 -11.55 7.33 20.51
N GLN A 377 -11.58 7.13 21.84
CA GLN A 377 -12.11 8.10 22.81
C GLN A 377 -11.13 8.47 23.96
N ASP A 378 -9.97 7.82 24.11
CA ASP A 378 -9.10 7.99 25.30
C ASP A 378 -7.66 8.49 24.99
N PRO A 379 -7.34 9.77 25.19
CA PRO A 379 -6.03 10.34 24.86
C PRO A 379 -4.84 9.85 25.72
N SER A 380 -5.03 8.93 26.68
CA SER A 380 -3.98 8.54 27.66
C SER A 380 -3.08 7.36 27.27
N SER A 381 -3.36 6.65 26.17
CA SER A 381 -2.47 5.63 25.61
C SER A 381 -2.22 5.89 24.12
N GLU A 382 -0.99 5.73 23.65
CA GLU A 382 -0.63 5.86 22.22
C GLU A 382 -1.57 5.01 21.34
N PRO A 383 -2.45 5.61 20.52
CA PRO A 383 -3.55 4.84 19.92
C PRO A 383 -3.08 3.99 18.75
N GLN A 384 -3.58 2.77 18.68
CA GLN A 384 -3.65 2.01 17.43
C GLN A 384 -4.85 2.56 16.63
N TYR A 385 -4.58 3.38 15.62
CA TYR A 385 -5.65 4.04 14.85
C TYR A 385 -6.31 3.12 13.81
N VAL A 386 -5.64 2.06 13.37
CA VAL A 386 -6.20 1.09 12.43
C VAL A 386 -6.74 -0.11 13.21
N VAL A 387 -8.05 -0.29 13.16
CA VAL A 387 -8.72 -1.49 13.66
C VAL A 387 -9.60 -2.03 12.55
N LEU A 388 -9.27 -3.24 12.09
CA LEU A 388 -10.01 -3.94 11.06
C LEU A 388 -10.84 -5.06 11.72
N SER A 389 -12.15 -5.09 11.51
CA SER A 389 -12.94 -6.27 11.84
C SER A 389 -12.56 -7.44 10.94
N ASP A 390 -12.93 -8.64 11.34
CA ASP A 390 -12.77 -9.82 10.48
C ASP A 390 -13.70 -9.78 9.26
N GLU A 391 -14.81 -9.05 9.35
CA GLU A 391 -15.70 -8.80 8.21
C GLU A 391 -15.01 -7.93 7.16
N GLN A 392 -14.47 -6.78 7.56
CA GLN A 392 -13.74 -5.89 6.66
C GLN A 392 -12.50 -6.57 6.07
N PHE A 393 -11.73 -7.26 6.91
CA PHE A 393 -10.55 -7.99 6.45
C PHE A 393 -10.92 -9.12 5.47
N GLY A 394 -11.95 -9.91 5.80
CA GLY A 394 -12.46 -10.96 4.93
C GLY A 394 -13.03 -10.43 3.62
N PHE A 395 -13.70 -9.27 3.64
CA PHE A 395 -14.12 -8.55 2.44
C PHE A 395 -12.92 -8.24 1.56
N LEU A 396 -11.89 -7.59 2.12
CA LEU A 396 -10.71 -7.17 1.37
C LEU A 396 -10.00 -8.38 0.77
N ALA A 397 -9.80 -9.45 1.54
CA ALA A 397 -9.20 -10.69 1.07
C ALA A 397 -9.97 -11.30 -0.11
N ARG A 398 -11.31 -11.39 -0.02
CA ARG A 398 -12.15 -11.90 -1.11
C ARG A 398 -12.12 -11.01 -2.35
N ARG A 399 -12.08 -9.69 -2.19
CA ARG A 399 -12.06 -8.76 -3.33
C ARG A 399 -10.71 -8.75 -4.04
N LEU A 400 -9.61 -8.76 -3.30
CA LEU A 400 -8.28 -8.89 -3.89
C LEU A 400 -8.15 -10.23 -4.64
N GLU A 401 -8.62 -11.34 -4.06
CA GLU A 401 -8.65 -12.63 -4.76
C GLU A 401 -9.49 -12.57 -6.05
N TYR A 402 -10.67 -11.95 -5.99
CA TYR A 402 -11.56 -11.80 -7.14
C TYR A 402 -10.89 -11.05 -8.30
N TRP A 403 -10.11 -10.01 -8.01
CA TRP A 403 -9.40 -9.21 -9.03
C TRP A 403 -8.11 -9.85 -9.49
N ARG A 404 -7.38 -10.54 -8.61
CA ARG A 404 -6.25 -11.41 -8.95
C ARG A 404 -6.63 -12.43 -10.02
N ALA A 405 -7.75 -13.14 -9.79
CA ALA A 405 -8.29 -14.13 -10.73
C ALA A 405 -8.66 -13.52 -12.10
N ARG A 406 -8.83 -12.20 -12.17
CA ARG A 406 -9.13 -11.42 -13.40
C ARG A 406 -7.92 -10.66 -13.91
N SER A 407 -6.75 -10.86 -13.31
CA SER A 407 -5.52 -10.15 -13.65
C SER A 407 -5.66 -8.62 -13.61
N ARG A 408 -6.45 -8.07 -12.68
CA ARG A 408 -6.63 -6.61 -12.58
C ARG A 408 -5.75 -6.05 -11.49
N THR A 409 -5.03 -4.98 -11.79
CA THR A 409 -4.38 -4.18 -10.76
C THR A 409 -5.43 -3.41 -9.97
N VAL A 410 -5.29 -3.42 -8.65
CA VAL A 410 -6.21 -2.78 -7.70
C VAL A 410 -5.52 -1.57 -7.09
N LEU A 411 -6.24 -0.44 -6.95
CA LEU A 411 -5.79 0.65 -6.09
C LEU A 411 -6.43 0.48 -4.71
N LEU A 412 -5.60 0.17 -3.71
CA LEU A 412 -6.01 -0.07 -2.32
C LEU A 412 -5.67 1.15 -1.47
N PHE A 413 -6.70 1.83 -0.98
CA PHE A 413 -6.59 3.04 -0.17
C PHE A 413 -6.67 2.70 1.31
N SER A 414 -5.59 3.02 2.03
CA SER A 414 -5.50 3.07 3.49
C SER A 414 -5.06 4.48 3.86
N HIS A 415 -5.68 5.13 4.85
CA HIS A 415 -5.15 6.42 5.30
C HIS A 415 -3.76 6.24 5.92
N HIS A 416 -3.63 5.29 6.85
CA HIS A 416 -2.37 5.05 7.56
C HIS A 416 -1.41 4.20 6.70
N PRO A 417 -0.11 4.56 6.66
CA PRO A 417 0.92 3.73 6.06
C PRO A 417 1.32 2.58 6.97
N LEU A 418 1.93 1.54 6.39
CA LEU A 418 2.55 0.47 7.19
C LEU A 418 3.85 0.98 7.84
N PRO A 419 4.21 0.49 9.03
CA PRO A 419 5.53 0.75 9.61
C PRO A 419 6.64 0.34 8.64
N PHE A 420 7.72 1.14 8.59
CA PHE A 420 8.84 0.91 7.67
C PHE A 420 8.37 0.58 6.23
N SER A 421 7.52 1.43 5.67
CA SER A 421 7.11 1.33 4.26
C SER A 421 7.40 2.58 3.42
N VAL A 422 7.23 3.78 3.98
CA VAL A 422 7.48 5.07 3.31
C VAL A 422 8.11 6.08 4.28
N SER A 423 8.50 7.25 3.79
CA SER A 423 9.08 8.32 4.63
C SER A 423 8.27 8.56 5.90
N GLY A 424 8.95 8.61 7.06
CA GLY A 424 8.31 8.87 8.35
C GLY A 424 7.77 7.68 9.12
N THR A 425 7.59 6.55 8.45
CA THR A 425 6.99 5.35 9.07
C THR A 425 7.89 4.63 10.06
N TRP A 426 9.14 5.07 10.18
CA TRP A 426 10.11 4.67 11.19
C TRP A 426 9.95 5.43 12.52
N THR A 427 9.09 6.46 12.58
CA THR A 427 8.85 7.20 13.82
C THR A 427 8.02 6.36 14.80
N PRO A 428 8.17 6.55 16.12
CA PRO A 428 7.36 5.82 17.11
C PRO A 428 5.86 6.03 16.95
N PHE A 429 5.45 7.21 16.47
CA PHE A 429 4.05 7.55 16.22
C PHE A 429 3.46 6.69 15.08
N GLU A 430 4.14 6.64 13.94
CA GLU A 430 3.65 5.92 12.76
C GLU A 430 3.73 4.40 12.89
N SER A 431 4.79 3.91 13.53
CA SER A 431 5.13 2.48 13.58
C SER A 431 4.14 1.61 14.36
N ARG A 432 3.15 2.21 15.04
CA ARG A 432 2.19 1.51 15.91
C ARG A 432 0.76 1.54 15.39
N ASN A 433 0.51 2.25 14.29
CA ASN A 433 -0.83 2.54 13.78
C ASN A 433 -1.66 1.30 13.45
N PHE A 434 -1.02 0.27 12.89
CA PHE A 434 -1.68 -0.99 12.52
C PHE A 434 -1.91 -1.96 13.68
N GLY A 435 -1.25 -1.75 14.82
CA GLY A 435 -1.45 -2.55 16.02
C GLY A 435 -1.52 -4.05 15.75
N THR A 436 -2.58 -4.70 16.25
CA THR A 436 -2.77 -6.14 16.08
C THR A 436 -3.09 -6.59 14.64
N ASP A 437 -3.40 -5.67 13.73
CA ASP A 437 -3.80 -5.95 12.35
C ASP A 437 -2.62 -5.95 11.37
N GLU A 438 -1.43 -5.50 11.79
CA GLU A 438 -0.27 -5.32 10.91
C GLU A 438 0.14 -6.60 10.18
N LEU A 439 0.37 -7.68 10.92
CA LEU A 439 0.91 -8.94 10.37
C LEU A 439 -0.04 -9.51 9.30
N ARG A 440 -1.34 -9.61 9.59
CA ARG A 440 -2.31 -10.14 8.64
C ARG A 440 -2.48 -9.23 7.42
N PHE A 441 -2.35 -7.90 7.58
CA PHE A 441 -2.39 -6.98 6.45
C PHE A 441 -1.14 -7.13 5.55
N ARG A 442 0.04 -7.31 6.14
CA ARG A 442 1.28 -7.62 5.40
C ARG A 442 1.16 -8.92 4.59
N HIS A 443 0.64 -9.99 5.20
CA HIS A 443 0.37 -11.24 4.46
C HIS A 443 -0.62 -11.03 3.31
N LEU A 444 -1.66 -10.24 3.54
CA LEU A 444 -2.65 -9.95 2.51
C LEU A 444 -2.00 -9.24 1.30
N LEU A 445 -1.15 -8.25 1.52
CA LEU A 445 -0.41 -7.57 0.46
C LEU A 445 0.56 -8.51 -0.24
N ALA A 446 1.30 -9.32 0.51
CA ALA A 446 2.23 -10.32 -0.03
C ALA A 446 1.53 -11.34 -0.95
N ALA A 447 0.29 -11.75 -0.62
CA ALA A 447 -0.50 -12.65 -1.46
C ALA A 447 -1.03 -11.99 -2.75
N ASN A 448 -1.07 -10.66 -2.77
CA ASN A 448 -1.77 -9.86 -3.77
C ASN A 448 -0.89 -8.72 -4.33
N PRO A 449 0.23 -9.02 -5.00
CA PRO A 449 1.12 -7.98 -5.55
C PRO A 449 0.51 -7.16 -6.68
N HIS A 450 -0.63 -7.58 -7.22
CA HIS A 450 -1.44 -6.77 -8.13
C HIS A 450 -2.14 -5.59 -7.41
N ALA A 451 -2.11 -5.53 -6.08
CA ALA A 451 -2.57 -4.38 -5.34
C ALA A 451 -1.49 -3.28 -5.30
N VAL A 452 -1.91 -2.04 -5.50
CA VAL A 452 -1.11 -0.83 -5.27
C VAL A 452 -1.63 -0.19 -4.01
N LEU A 453 -0.80 -0.10 -2.98
CA LEU A 453 -1.15 0.52 -1.73
C LEU A 453 -0.98 2.04 -1.83
N VAL A 454 -2.07 2.79 -1.66
CA VAL A 454 -2.06 4.25 -1.58
C VAL A 454 -2.33 4.65 -0.13
N THR A 455 -1.38 5.38 0.44
CA THR A 455 -1.30 5.78 1.85
C THR A 455 -1.22 7.29 2.01
N SER A 456 -1.37 7.79 3.23
CA SER A 456 -1.40 9.21 3.58
C SER A 456 -0.80 9.39 4.99
N HIS A 457 -1.33 10.29 5.83
CA HIS A 457 -1.08 10.44 7.27
C HIS A 457 0.33 10.91 7.70
N SER A 458 1.38 10.44 7.04
CA SER A 458 2.78 10.69 7.43
C SER A 458 3.18 12.17 7.33
N HIS A 459 2.47 12.94 6.48
CA HIS A 459 2.74 14.35 6.15
C HIS A 459 4.16 14.60 5.63
N TRP A 460 4.92 13.56 5.28
CA TRP A 460 6.26 13.76 4.76
C TRP A 460 6.23 14.40 3.38
N ALA A 461 7.29 15.14 3.04
CA ALA A 461 7.43 15.81 1.76
C ALA A 461 7.22 14.81 0.63
N ILE A 462 6.33 15.13 -0.31
CA ILE A 462 5.99 14.25 -1.44
C ILE A 462 7.20 14.00 -2.38
N GLU A 463 8.22 14.85 -2.29
CA GLU A 463 9.51 14.70 -2.98
C GLU A 463 10.49 13.75 -2.31
N ALA A 464 10.22 13.31 -1.07
CA ALA A 464 11.14 12.40 -0.40
C ALA A 464 11.30 11.11 -1.22
N ALA A 465 12.55 10.63 -1.32
CA ALA A 465 12.93 9.56 -2.22
C ALA A 465 12.30 8.19 -1.89
N ASP A 466 11.62 8.10 -0.75
CA ASP A 466 10.92 6.94 -0.24
C ASP A 466 9.40 7.11 -0.11
N GLN A 467 8.81 8.06 -0.85
CA GLN A 467 7.35 8.24 -0.91
C GLN A 467 6.65 7.35 -1.94
N ASN A 468 7.40 6.80 -2.89
CA ASN A 468 6.89 5.90 -3.92
C ASN A 468 7.84 4.71 -4.15
N VAL A 469 7.53 3.57 -3.54
CA VAL A 469 8.49 2.47 -3.42
C VAL A 469 7.88 1.13 -3.83
N ASP A 470 8.71 0.17 -4.20
CA ASP A 470 8.35 -1.25 -4.19
C ASP A 470 8.59 -1.77 -2.76
N HIS A 471 7.55 -1.80 -1.92
CA HIS A 471 7.65 -2.22 -0.51
C HIS A 471 7.53 -3.74 -0.42
N ARG A 472 8.44 -4.41 0.29
CA ARG A 472 8.34 -5.83 0.62
C ARG A 472 7.51 -6.00 1.90
N PRO A 473 6.28 -6.55 1.84
CA PRO A 473 5.43 -6.61 3.02
C PRO A 473 5.91 -7.60 4.08
N LEU A 474 6.59 -8.68 3.66
CA LEU A 474 7.04 -9.77 4.51
C LEU A 474 8.49 -10.16 4.20
N VAL A 475 9.24 -10.45 5.26
CA VAL A 475 10.57 -11.07 5.18
C VAL A 475 10.50 -12.44 4.50
N GLY A 476 11.49 -12.76 3.66
CA GLY A 476 11.56 -14.03 2.93
C GLY A 476 10.54 -14.20 1.80
N TRP A 477 9.76 -13.16 1.47
CA TRP A 477 8.77 -13.21 0.39
C TRP A 477 9.26 -12.53 -0.88
N ASN A 478 9.32 -13.29 -1.98
CA ASN A 478 9.85 -12.84 -3.28
C ASN A 478 8.81 -12.05 -4.10
N SER A 479 8.14 -11.07 -3.47
CA SER A 479 7.20 -10.19 -4.15
C SER A 479 7.07 -8.86 -3.40
N THR A 480 6.92 -7.79 -4.16
CA THR A 480 6.76 -6.44 -3.64
C THR A 480 5.37 -5.90 -3.90
N THR A 481 4.96 -4.92 -3.11
CA THR A 481 3.74 -4.15 -3.27
C THR A 481 4.14 -2.72 -3.63
N PRO A 482 3.74 -2.21 -4.80
CA PRO A 482 3.89 -0.80 -5.10
C PRO A 482 3.13 0.03 -4.05
N THR A 483 3.85 0.86 -3.32
CA THR A 483 3.28 1.75 -2.29
C THR A 483 3.54 3.20 -2.66
N PHE A 484 2.52 4.03 -2.46
CA PHE A 484 2.57 5.48 -2.67
C PHE A 484 2.02 6.19 -1.42
N ASN A 485 2.66 7.26 -0.99
CA ASN A 485 2.08 8.19 -0.03
C ASN A 485 1.64 9.48 -0.72
N THR A 486 0.48 10.01 -0.35
CA THR A 486 -0.09 11.20 -0.98
C THR A 486 0.62 12.50 -0.61
N GLY A 487 1.47 12.50 0.44
CA GLY A 487 1.80 13.73 1.15
C GLY A 487 0.55 14.31 1.81
N ALA A 488 0.59 15.60 2.12
CA ALA A 488 -0.53 16.30 2.76
C ALA A 488 -0.89 17.63 2.07
N THR A 489 -2.15 18.04 2.25
CA THR A 489 -2.64 19.36 1.80
C THR A 489 -2.26 20.45 2.82
N ILE A 490 -2.28 20.13 4.11
CA ILE A 490 -2.04 21.07 5.21
C ILE A 490 -0.58 21.52 5.35
N ASN A 491 0.35 20.58 5.46
CA ASN A 491 1.74 20.88 5.78
C ASN A 491 2.65 19.83 5.16
N TRP A 492 3.95 19.96 5.39
CA TRP A 492 4.85 18.83 5.21
C TRP A 492 6.04 18.85 6.15
N TYR A 493 6.56 17.66 6.39
CA TYR A 493 7.78 17.41 7.15
C TYR A 493 8.89 16.94 6.23
N ASP A 494 10.11 17.19 6.66
CA ASP A 494 11.32 16.66 6.04
C ASP A 494 12.34 16.39 7.14
N LEU A 495 13.49 15.85 6.78
CA LEU A 495 14.51 15.41 7.72
C LEU A 495 14.94 16.59 8.59
N GLY A 496 14.92 16.32 9.89
CA GLY A 496 15.35 17.23 10.92
C GLY A 496 16.68 16.82 11.54
N ASP A 497 17.21 17.72 12.37
CA ASP A 497 18.42 17.49 13.15
C ASP A 497 18.19 16.50 14.31
N LYS A 498 16.93 16.22 14.65
CA LYS A 498 16.55 15.25 15.70
C LYS A 498 16.37 13.86 15.12
N GLU A 499 16.84 12.86 15.84
CA GLU A 499 16.91 11.48 15.35
C GLU A 499 15.54 10.84 15.13
N TRP A 500 14.59 11.06 16.03
CA TRP A 500 13.27 10.40 16.03
C TRP A 500 12.11 11.27 15.53
N GLN A 501 12.40 12.42 14.91
CA GLN A 501 11.38 13.42 14.58
C GLN A 501 11.61 14.02 13.19
N GLY A 502 10.53 14.27 12.46
CA GLY A 502 10.53 15.18 11.33
C GLY A 502 10.61 16.63 11.78
N VAL A 503 11.11 17.50 10.91
CA VAL A 503 11.02 18.95 11.09
C VAL A 503 9.96 19.49 10.15
N TRP A 504 9.04 20.26 10.70
CA TRP A 504 8.06 21.00 9.93
C TRP A 504 8.77 21.94 8.96
N LYS A 505 8.46 21.85 7.67
CA LYS A 505 9.10 22.68 6.63
C LYS A 505 8.19 23.74 6.06
N GLY A 506 6.88 23.58 6.14
CA GLY A 506 5.97 24.59 5.64
C GLY A 506 4.51 24.18 5.59
N GLU A 507 3.73 25.14 5.11
CA GLU A 507 2.32 25.07 4.76
C GLU A 507 2.11 25.72 3.38
N LYS A 508 0.88 25.76 2.88
CA LYS A 508 0.52 26.48 1.62
C LYS A 508 1.16 25.91 0.34
N ALA A 509 1.57 24.65 0.34
CA ALA A 509 1.99 23.94 -0.86
C ALA A 509 1.27 22.58 -0.96
N PRO A 510 -0.07 22.58 -1.14
CA PRO A 510 -0.84 21.35 -1.11
C PRO A 510 -0.38 20.37 -2.18
N THR A 511 -0.58 19.10 -1.90
CA THR A 511 -0.13 17.98 -2.74
C THR A 511 -1.29 17.15 -3.23
N ALA A 512 -1.08 16.44 -4.34
CA ALA A 512 -2.00 15.47 -4.88
C ALA A 512 -1.24 14.36 -5.60
N ILE A 513 -1.91 13.24 -5.81
CA ILE A 513 -1.50 12.23 -6.79
C ILE A 513 -2.53 12.22 -7.91
N ARG A 514 -2.06 12.27 -9.14
CA ARG A 514 -2.87 11.98 -10.32
C ARG A 514 -2.51 10.60 -10.87
N VAL A 515 -3.51 9.76 -11.07
CA VAL A 515 -3.37 8.45 -11.70
C VAL A 515 -3.92 8.50 -13.11
N GLU A 516 -3.07 8.22 -14.09
CA GLU A 516 -3.43 8.06 -15.49
C GLU A 516 -3.51 6.57 -15.83
N VAL A 517 -4.69 6.11 -16.24
CA VAL A 517 -4.93 4.70 -16.59
C VAL A 517 -4.61 4.51 -18.06
N TYR A 518 -3.74 3.56 -18.36
CA TYR A 518 -3.42 3.11 -19.72
C TYR A 518 -3.90 1.68 -19.93
N ALA A 519 -3.75 1.16 -21.15
CA ALA A 519 -4.12 -0.21 -21.47
C ALA A 519 -3.31 -1.26 -20.70
N ASP A 520 -2.06 -0.98 -20.35
CA ASP A 520 -1.11 -1.94 -19.79
C ASP A 520 -0.57 -1.56 -18.41
N ARG A 521 -0.93 -0.39 -17.89
CA ARG A 521 -0.40 0.15 -16.63
C ARG A 521 -1.30 1.24 -16.07
N VAL A 522 -1.03 1.60 -14.83
CA VAL A 522 -1.40 2.89 -14.25
C VAL A 522 -0.15 3.71 -14.02
N ARG A 523 -0.23 5.02 -14.27
CA ARG A 523 0.85 5.98 -14.04
C ARG A 523 0.47 6.92 -12.92
N PHE A 524 1.28 6.96 -11.88
CA PHE A 524 1.16 7.88 -10.76
C PHE A 524 2.02 9.10 -11.02
N LYS A 525 1.42 10.28 -10.93
CA LYS A 525 2.10 11.57 -10.94
C LYS A 525 1.88 12.24 -9.58
N ALA A 526 2.96 12.40 -8.83
CA ALA A 526 2.95 13.21 -7.62
C ALA A 526 3.01 14.69 -8.02
N LEU A 527 2.10 15.48 -7.47
CA LEU A 527 1.90 16.88 -7.81
C LEU A 527 2.04 17.75 -6.57
N ARG A 528 2.64 18.92 -6.74
CA ARG A 528 2.67 19.98 -5.72
C ARG A 528 2.22 21.31 -6.30
N PHE A 529 1.44 22.05 -5.52
CA PHE A 529 0.90 23.35 -5.89
C PHE A 529 1.54 24.45 -5.04
N TRP A 530 2.70 24.93 -5.46
CA TRP A 530 3.50 25.88 -4.69
C TRP A 530 2.78 27.20 -4.44
N ASN A 531 2.88 27.71 -3.20
CA ASN A 531 2.34 29.01 -2.79
C ASN A 531 0.86 29.21 -3.16
N LEU A 532 0.06 28.16 -3.02
CA LEU A 532 -1.37 28.14 -3.38
C LEU A 532 -1.63 28.49 -4.86
N SER A 533 -0.68 28.20 -5.75
CA SER A 533 -0.89 28.30 -7.20
C SER A 533 -1.91 27.27 -7.69
N THR A 534 -2.55 27.53 -8.83
CA THR A 534 -3.32 26.51 -9.55
C THR A 534 -2.46 25.73 -10.55
N THR A 535 -1.22 26.17 -10.78
CA THR A 535 -0.25 25.43 -11.59
C THR A 535 0.44 24.37 -10.74
N ALA A 536 0.30 23.10 -11.14
CA ALA A 536 1.02 21.99 -10.51
C ALA A 536 2.44 21.85 -11.03
N THR A 537 3.38 21.53 -10.14
CA THR A 537 4.67 20.93 -10.48
C THR A 537 4.54 19.41 -10.33
N VAL A 538 4.90 18.66 -11.37
CA VAL A 538 5.09 17.21 -11.25
C VAL A 538 6.42 16.97 -10.55
N VAL A 539 6.38 16.37 -9.37
CA VAL A 539 7.59 16.11 -8.58
C VAL A 539 8.17 14.72 -8.82
N ASN A 540 7.30 13.75 -9.13
CA ASN A 540 7.69 12.36 -9.37
C ASN A 540 6.66 11.70 -10.29
N THR A 541 7.11 10.76 -11.11
CA THR A 541 6.26 9.92 -11.96
C THR A 541 6.68 8.46 -11.83
N ARG A 542 5.72 7.56 -11.62
CA ARG A 542 5.98 6.12 -11.55
C ARG A 542 4.86 5.32 -12.22
N ASP A 543 5.25 4.38 -13.05
CA ASP A 543 4.34 3.43 -13.66
C ASP A 543 4.21 2.18 -12.78
N VAL A 544 3.02 1.57 -12.80
CA VAL A 544 2.78 0.23 -12.24
C VAL A 544 2.04 -0.60 -13.29
N ALA A 545 2.64 -1.73 -13.64
CA ALA A 545 2.12 -2.62 -14.66
C ALA A 545 0.78 -3.26 -14.27
N PHE A 546 -0.05 -3.50 -15.29
CA PHE A 546 -1.06 -4.54 -15.19
C PHE A 546 -0.41 -5.91 -15.38
N PRO A 547 -0.92 -6.96 -14.73
CA PRO A 547 -0.50 -8.31 -15.05
C PRO A 547 -0.73 -8.60 -16.55
N ALA A 548 0.10 -9.45 -17.15
CA ALA A 548 0.15 -9.62 -18.61
C ALA A 548 -1.20 -9.96 -19.27
N GLN A 549 -2.06 -10.73 -18.59
CA GLN A 549 -3.40 -11.13 -19.04
C GLN A 549 -4.48 -10.08 -18.72
N GLY A 550 -4.11 -9.03 -18.00
CA GLY A 550 -4.96 -7.98 -17.44
C GLY A 550 -5.07 -6.71 -18.27
N ARG A 551 -4.50 -6.67 -19.47
CA ARG A 551 -4.50 -5.47 -20.31
C ARG A 551 -5.94 -5.04 -20.63
N LEU A 552 -6.21 -3.73 -20.56
CA LEU A 552 -7.48 -3.15 -20.95
C LEU A 552 -7.54 -3.03 -22.47
N THR A 553 -8.63 -3.49 -23.07
CA THR A 553 -8.89 -3.31 -24.50
C THR A 553 -9.63 -1.99 -24.73
N VAL A 554 -9.13 -1.17 -25.66
CA VAL A 554 -9.69 0.16 -25.98
C VAL A 554 -11.20 0.12 -26.31
N ASN A 555 -11.69 -0.98 -26.92
CA ASN A 555 -13.10 -1.15 -27.28
C ASN A 555 -14.04 -1.39 -26.09
N ALA A 556 -13.54 -1.90 -24.96
CA ALA A 556 -14.39 -2.19 -23.79
C ALA A 556 -14.88 -0.90 -23.10
N VAL A 557 -14.05 0.15 -23.11
CA VAL A 557 -14.29 1.43 -22.42
C VAL A 557 -15.44 2.22 -23.07
N HIS A 558 -15.63 2.12 -24.40
CA HIS A 558 -16.76 2.76 -25.08
C HIS A 558 -18.10 2.03 -24.89
N SER A 559 -18.10 0.73 -24.58
CA SER A 559 -19.33 -0.06 -24.42
C SER A 559 -19.98 0.05 -23.03
N ALA A 560 -19.24 0.51 -22.02
CA ALA A 560 -19.75 0.75 -20.67
C ALA A 560 -20.53 2.07 -20.56
N ALA A 561 -20.16 3.08 -21.37
CA ALA A 561 -20.82 4.38 -21.37
C ALA A 561 -22.20 4.41 -22.08
N SER A 562 -22.59 3.35 -22.80
CA SER A 562 -23.85 3.32 -23.57
C SER A 562 -24.98 2.53 -22.92
N ARG A 563 -24.82 2.01 -21.69
CA ARG A 563 -25.85 1.21 -20.99
C ARG A 563 -26.57 1.98 -19.89
N THR A 564 -27.00 3.20 -20.18
CA THR A 564 -28.03 3.92 -19.41
C THR A 564 -28.87 4.78 -20.35
N ALA A 565 -29.76 4.15 -21.12
CA ALA A 565 -30.94 4.79 -21.66
C ALA A 565 -32.07 3.75 -21.66
N PRO A 566 -33.19 3.99 -20.95
CA PRO A 566 -34.34 3.11 -21.06
C PRO A 566 -34.94 3.32 -22.46
N SER A 567 -34.89 2.30 -23.31
CA SER A 567 -35.61 2.32 -24.58
C SER A 567 -37.11 2.27 -24.28
N THR A 568 -37.75 3.43 -24.37
CA THR A 568 -39.19 3.54 -24.53
C THR A 568 -39.59 2.78 -25.79
N GLY A 569 -40.59 1.92 -25.65
CA GLY A 569 -41.04 1.05 -26.71
C GLY A 569 -41.58 1.80 -27.91
N LEU A 570 -41.27 1.26 -29.09
CA LEU A 570 -42.13 1.38 -30.26
C LEU A 570 -42.22 0.02 -30.95
N VAL A 571 -43.46 -0.46 -31.00
CA VAL A 571 -43.94 -1.58 -31.79
C VAL A 571 -43.90 -1.20 -33.28
N ALA A 572 -43.68 -2.22 -34.14
CA ALA A 572 -43.73 -2.27 -35.61
C ALA A 572 -42.32 -2.50 -36.20
N THR A 573 -41.99 -3.58 -36.93
CA THR A 573 -42.77 -4.47 -37.79
C THR A 573 -41.96 -5.76 -38.02
N MET A 574 -42.59 -6.94 -37.87
CA MET A 574 -42.10 -8.20 -38.45
C MET A 574 -42.16 -8.11 -39.98
N LEU A 575 -41.12 -8.54 -40.69
CA LEU A 575 -41.21 -9.50 -41.80
C LEU A 575 -39.88 -9.58 -42.57
N VAL A 576 -39.20 -10.71 -42.43
CA VAL A 576 -38.36 -11.27 -43.50
C VAL A 576 -38.78 -12.73 -43.62
N LEU A 577 -39.37 -13.08 -44.76
CA LEU A 577 -39.18 -14.30 -45.57
C LEU A 577 -40.46 -14.57 -46.38
N CYS A 578 -40.39 -14.41 -47.70
CA CYS A 578 -40.37 -15.53 -48.64
C CYS A 578 -40.61 -15.08 -50.09
N PHE A 579 -39.88 -15.76 -50.97
CA PHE A 579 -39.87 -15.62 -52.42
C PHE A 579 -41.19 -16.05 -53.10
N ARG A 580 -41.53 -15.31 -54.18
CA ARG A 580 -42.13 -15.69 -55.48
C ARG A 580 -43.12 -16.87 -55.58
N LEU A 581 -44.30 -16.61 -56.18
CA LEU A 581 -44.95 -17.29 -57.34
C LEU A 581 -46.40 -16.74 -57.47
N LEU A 582 -46.72 -15.87 -58.42
CA LEU A 582 -47.33 -16.10 -59.76
C LEU A 582 -48.77 -16.68 -59.75
N TRP A 583 -49.68 -15.88 -60.38
CA TRP A 583 -51.05 -16.15 -60.88
C TRP A 583 -52.14 -16.34 -59.80
N ALA A 584 -53.35 -15.78 -59.88
CA ALA A 584 -54.13 -15.14 -60.95
C ALA A 584 -54.84 -13.87 -60.44
#